data_AF-A0A429ZWP1-F1
#
_entry.id   AF-A0A429ZWP1-F1
#
_cell.length_a   1.000
_cell.length_b   1.000
_cell.length_c   1.000
_cell.angle_alpha   90.00
_cell.angle_beta   90.00
_cell.angle_gamma   90.00
#
_symmetry.space_group_name_H-M   'P 1'
#
loop_
_entity.id
_entity.type
_entity.pdbx_description
1 polymer ?
#
loop_
_entity_poly.entity_id
_entity_poly.type
_entity_poly.pdbx_seq_one_letter_code
_entity_poly.pdbx_strand_id
1 'polypeptide(L)'
;MSAGFLREELAMFINSSVVAKQIFGTAYFEVGIGYLLHTEAKDSIGVAIGGASVWITKNKTQAEVDGAWDFMKYTITPKIQEKWHLDMSYFQ
;
A
#
# COMPACT_ATOMS: atom_id res chain seq x y z
N MET A 1 18.19 2.35 -2.26
CA MET A 1 17.66 1.14 -2.94
C MET A 1 17.08 1.50 -4.31
N SER A 2 15.98 2.26 -4.41
CA SER A 2 15.38 2.60 -5.71
C SER A 2 16.35 3.27 -6.70
N ALA A 3 17.18 4.23 -6.25
CA ALA A 3 18.16 4.87 -7.11
C ALA A 3 19.26 3.91 -7.63
N GLY A 4 19.67 2.92 -6.84
CA GLY A 4 20.64 1.92 -7.30
C GLY A 4 20.01 0.93 -8.28
N PHE A 5 18.75 0.54 -8.04
CA PHE A 5 17.98 -0.28 -8.98
C PHE A 5 17.78 0.43 -10.33
N LEU A 6 17.39 1.71 -10.32
CA LEU A 6 17.20 2.52 -11.53
C LEU A 6 18.50 2.79 -12.31
N ARG A 7 19.67 2.59 -11.68
CA ARG A 7 21.00 2.65 -12.34
C ARG A 7 21.55 1.28 -12.71
N GLU A 8 20.74 0.22 -12.60
CA GLU A 8 21.15 -1.17 -12.84
C GLU A 8 22.28 -1.67 -11.90
N GLU A 9 22.52 -1.00 -10.78
CA GLU A 9 23.49 -1.42 -9.75
C GLU A 9 22.91 -2.49 -8.80
N LEU A 10 21.59 -2.67 -8.80
CA LEU A 10 20.85 -3.67 -8.02
C LEU A 10 19.93 -4.45 -8.93
N ALA A 11 20.05 -5.78 -8.95
CA ALA A 11 19.16 -6.65 -9.73
C ALA A 11 17.75 -6.78 -9.11
N MET A 12 17.67 -6.81 -7.78
CA MET A 12 16.41 -6.98 -7.03
C MET A 12 16.48 -6.22 -5.70
N PHE A 13 15.35 -5.73 -5.21
CA PHE A 13 15.23 -5.12 -3.89
C PHE A 13 13.82 -5.28 -3.33
N ILE A 14 13.69 -5.23 -2.00
CA ILE A 14 12.39 -5.27 -1.30
C ILE A 14 12.05 -3.84 -0.87
N ASN A 15 10.82 -3.41 -1.15
CA ASN A 15 10.31 -2.11 -0.72
C ASN A 15 8.78 -2.12 -0.61
N SER A 16 8.20 -1.04 -0.09
CA SER A 16 6.75 -0.86 -0.03
C SER A 16 6.13 -0.80 -1.44
N SER A 17 4.92 -1.34 -1.60
CA SER A 17 4.20 -1.34 -2.90
C SER A 17 3.99 0.07 -3.48
N VAL A 18 3.98 1.11 -2.63
CA VAL A 18 3.77 2.49 -3.05
C VAL A 18 4.85 3.00 -4.01
N VAL A 19 6.05 2.40 -4.01
CA VAL A 19 7.11 2.80 -4.94
C VAL A 19 6.91 2.26 -6.36
N ALA A 20 5.98 1.33 -6.57
CA ALA A 20 5.79 0.66 -7.86
C ALA A 20 5.54 1.64 -9.01
N LYS A 21 4.63 2.61 -8.81
CA LYS A 21 4.30 3.63 -9.81
C LYS A 21 5.52 4.46 -10.22
N GLN A 22 6.36 4.83 -9.25
CA GLN A 22 7.59 5.56 -9.53
C GLN A 22 8.57 4.70 -10.33
N ILE A 23 8.78 3.44 -9.93
CA ILE A 23 9.72 2.54 -10.60
C ILE A 23 9.29 2.29 -12.05
N PHE A 24 8.04 1.90 -12.29
CA PHE A 24 7.54 1.65 -13.64
C PHE A 24 7.56 2.91 -14.52
N GLY A 25 7.33 4.09 -13.94
CA GLY A 25 7.39 5.35 -14.68
C GLY A 25 8.81 5.86 -14.97
N THR A 26 9.83 5.33 -14.30
CA THR A 26 11.21 5.84 -14.39
C THR A 26 12.19 4.84 -15.03
N ALA A 27 11.98 3.54 -14.85
CA ALA A 27 12.86 2.52 -15.40
C ALA A 27 12.80 2.54 -16.95
N TYR A 28 13.96 2.48 -17.58
CA TYR A 28 14.12 2.36 -19.03
C TYR A 28 14.35 0.90 -19.48
N PHE A 29 14.18 -0.03 -18.55
CA PHE A 29 14.32 -1.48 -18.73
C PHE A 29 13.06 -2.18 -18.20
N GLU A 30 12.88 -3.46 -18.55
CA GLU A 30 11.73 -4.24 -18.09
C GLU A 30 11.83 -4.53 -16.58
N VAL A 31 10.75 -4.23 -15.86
CA VAL A 31 10.66 -4.42 -14.40
C VAL A 31 9.55 -5.43 -14.08
N GLY A 32 9.83 -6.35 -13.17
CA GLY A 32 8.84 -7.26 -12.57
C GLY A 32 8.62 -6.98 -11.09
N ILE A 33 7.44 -7.39 -10.58
CA ILE A 33 7.14 -7.46 -9.15
C ILE A 33 6.78 -8.90 -8.80
N GLY A 34 7.42 -9.44 -7.76
CA GLY A 34 7.15 -10.77 -7.24
C GLY A 34 6.73 -10.74 -5.77
N TYR A 35 6.13 -11.84 -5.31
CA TYR A 35 5.83 -12.04 -3.89
C TYR A 35 7.13 -12.20 -3.08
N LEU A 36 7.05 -11.91 -1.77
CA LEU A 36 8.15 -12.20 -0.86
C LEU A 36 8.43 -13.72 -0.84
N LEU A 37 9.72 -14.06 -0.86
CA LEU A 37 10.16 -15.45 -0.76
C LEU A 37 9.73 -16.02 0.60
N HIS A 38 9.07 -17.16 0.58
CA HIS A 38 8.82 -17.98 1.77
C HIS A 38 9.69 -19.24 1.69
N THR A 39 10.05 -19.82 2.84
CA THR A 39 10.74 -21.11 2.85
C THR A 39 9.72 -22.23 2.61
N GLU A 40 10.14 -23.30 1.94
CA GLU A 40 9.24 -24.44 1.62
C GLU A 40 8.71 -25.15 2.88
N ALA A 41 9.39 -24.99 4.01
CA ALA A 41 9.01 -25.60 5.29
C ALA A 41 7.81 -24.91 5.99
N LYS A 42 7.28 -23.81 5.43
CA LYS A 42 6.14 -23.10 6.01
C LYS A 42 5.18 -22.61 4.93
N ASP A 43 3.90 -22.85 5.15
CA ASP A 43 2.84 -22.26 4.35
C ASP A 43 2.91 -20.73 4.44
N SER A 44 2.69 -20.06 3.30
CA SER A 44 2.57 -18.60 3.27
C SER A 44 1.37 -18.16 4.10
N ILE A 45 1.59 -17.31 5.09
CA ILE A 45 0.54 -16.70 5.93
C ILE A 45 0.20 -15.27 5.50
N GLY A 46 0.58 -14.89 4.28
CA GLY A 46 0.44 -13.54 3.76
C GLY A 46 1.63 -12.64 4.09
N VAL A 47 1.48 -11.36 3.75
CA VAL A 47 2.51 -10.33 3.95
C VAL A 47 2.09 -9.36 5.05
N ALA A 48 3.06 -8.79 5.76
CA ALA A 48 2.78 -7.75 6.73
C ALA A 48 2.21 -6.50 6.03
N ILE A 49 1.02 -6.06 6.46
CA ILE A 49 0.42 -4.82 5.98
C ILE A 49 1.01 -3.65 6.77
N GLY A 50 1.69 -2.75 6.07
CA GLY A 50 2.22 -1.51 6.62
C GLY A 50 1.32 -0.30 6.32
N GLY A 51 1.81 0.90 6.66
CA GLY A 51 1.11 2.15 6.38
C GLY A 51 0.51 2.77 7.64
N ALA A 52 -0.69 3.31 7.51
CA ALA A 52 -1.40 4.01 8.58
C ALA A 52 -2.82 3.46 8.75
N SER A 53 -3.42 3.75 9.91
CA SER A 53 -4.81 3.44 10.22
C SER A 53 -5.52 4.71 10.70
N VAL A 54 -6.83 4.78 10.44
CA VAL A 54 -7.68 5.88 10.87
C VAL A 54 -8.44 5.44 12.12
N TRP A 55 -8.42 6.27 13.16
CA TRP A 55 -9.04 5.99 14.46
C TRP A 55 -10.05 7.09 14.82
N ILE A 56 -11.21 6.68 15.34
CA ILE A 56 -12.17 7.60 15.97
C ILE A 56 -11.79 7.74 17.44
N THR A 57 -11.49 8.96 17.87
CA THR A 57 -11.07 9.25 19.25
C THR A 57 -12.26 9.32 20.21
N LYS A 58 -12.06 8.91 21.47
CA LYS A 58 -13.04 9.07 22.56
C LYS A 58 -13.27 10.54 22.95
N ASN A 59 -14.28 10.78 23.78
CA ASN A 59 -14.64 12.08 24.36
C ASN A 59 -15.02 13.15 23.32
N LYS A 60 -15.88 12.75 22.37
CA LYS A 60 -16.49 13.64 21.37
C LYS A 60 -17.99 13.68 21.56
N THR A 61 -18.63 14.71 21.01
CA THR A 61 -20.09 14.77 20.97
C THR A 61 -20.64 13.65 20.08
N GLN A 62 -21.90 13.25 20.30
CA GLN A 62 -22.52 12.20 19.49
C GLN A 62 -22.52 12.56 17.99
N ALA A 63 -22.81 13.83 17.68
CA ALA A 63 -22.82 14.33 16.30
C ALA A 63 -21.45 14.19 15.61
N GLU A 64 -20.35 14.44 16.33
CA GLU A 64 -18.99 14.25 15.79
C GLU A 64 -18.68 12.77 15.57
N VAL A 65 -19.10 11.88 16.48
CA VAL A 65 -18.89 10.44 16.34
C VAL A 65 -19.68 9.89 15.14
N ASP A 66 -20.92 10.32 14.96
CA ASP A 66 -21.77 9.90 13.84
C ASP A 66 -21.19 10.38 12.50
N GLY A 67 -20.77 11.65 12.43
CA GLY A 67 -20.10 12.19 11.25
C GLY A 67 -18.78 11.48 10.93
N ALA A 68 -17.99 11.14 11.95
CA ALA A 68 -16.77 10.35 11.77
C ALA A 68 -17.10 8.94 11.25
N TRP A 69 -18.18 8.31 11.71
CA TRP A 69 -18.62 7.02 11.19
C TRP A 69 -19.06 7.08 9.73
N ASP A 70 -19.78 8.13 9.34
CA ASP A 70 -20.20 8.29 7.95
C ASP A 70 -19.00 8.53 7.02
N PHE A 71 -18.00 9.28 7.49
CA PHE A 71 -16.72 9.39 6.78
C PHE A 71 -15.99 8.04 6.67
N MET A 72 -15.91 7.27 7.76
CA MET A 72 -15.28 5.94 7.75
C MET A 72 -15.98 4.98 6.78
N LYS A 73 -17.31 5.00 6.72
CA LYS A 73 -18.08 4.20 5.75
C LYS A 73 -17.82 4.66 4.32
N TYR A 74 -17.73 5.96 4.09
CA TYR A 74 -17.43 6.52 2.78
C TYR A 74 -16.05 6.09 2.28
N THR A 75 -15.01 6.17 3.12
CA THR A 75 -13.64 5.84 2.74
C THR A 75 -13.45 4.37 2.38
N ILE A 76 -14.25 3.46 2.94
CA ILE A 76 -14.21 2.03 2.62
C ILE A 76 -15.18 1.61 1.49
N THR A 77 -15.87 2.55 0.85
CA THR A 77 -16.69 2.19 -0.32
C THR A 77 -15.81 1.72 -1.48
N PRO A 78 -16.28 0.77 -2.31
CA PRO A 78 -15.47 0.23 -3.41
C PRO A 78 -14.90 1.31 -4.34
N LYS A 79 -15.72 2.32 -4.70
CA LYS A 79 -15.32 3.42 -5.56
C LYS A 79 -14.18 4.26 -4.96
N ILE A 80 -14.20 4.48 -3.65
CA ILE A 80 -13.18 5.30 -2.98
C ILE A 80 -11.91 4.50 -2.74
N GLN A 81 -12.02 3.21 -2.41
CA GLN A 81 -10.87 2.30 -2.31
C GLN A 81 -10.17 2.12 -3.67
N GLU A 82 -10.93 1.98 -4.76
CA GLU A 82 -10.39 1.94 -6.13
C GLU A 82 -9.61 3.22 -6.44
N LYS A 83 -10.23 4.39 -6.23
CA LYS A 83 -9.55 5.67 -6.46
C LYS A 83 -8.27 5.80 -5.61
N TRP A 84 -8.34 5.44 -4.33
CA TRP A 84 -7.19 5.49 -3.43
C TRP A 84 -6.05 4.59 -3.91
N HIS A 85 -6.36 3.35 -4.30
CA HIS A 85 -5.40 2.39 -4.83
C HIS A 85 -4.72 2.89 -6.11
N LEU A 86 -5.51 3.36 -7.09
CA LEU A 86 -4.99 3.80 -8.39
C LEU A 86 -4.14 5.09 -8.29
N ASP A 87 -4.58 6.03 -7.47
CA ASP A 87 -3.90 7.32 -7.35
C ASP A 87 -2.60 7.18 -6.55
N MET A 88 -2.65 6.47 -5.42
CA MET A 88 -1.60 6.45 -4.39
C MET A 88 -0.79 5.15 -4.33
N SER A 89 -1.19 4.11 -5.07
CA SER A 89 -0.52 2.80 -5.09
C SER A 89 -0.48 2.07 -3.73
N TYR A 90 -1.38 2.42 -2.81
CA TYR A 90 -1.64 1.67 -1.58
C TYR A 90 -2.43 0.40 -1.88
N PHE A 91 -2.28 -0.61 -1.02
CA PHE A 91 -2.93 -1.92 -1.12
C PHE A 91 -4.47 -1.81 -1.02
N GLN A 92 -5.20 -2.77 -1.61
CA GLN A 92 -6.64 -3.01 -1.36
C GLN A 92 -6.81 -4.27 -0.50
#